data_AF-A0A926NI55-F1
#
_entry.id   AF-A0A926NI55-F1
#
_cell.length_a   1.000
_cell.length_b   1.000
_cell.length_c   1.000
_cell.angle_alpha   90.00
_cell.angle_beta   90.00
_cell.angle_gamma   90.00
#
_symmetry.space_group_name_H-M   'P 1'
#
loop_
_entity.id
_entity.type
_entity.pdbx_description
1 polymer ?
#
loop_
_entity_poly.entity_id
_entity_poly.type
_entity_poly.pdbx_seq_one_letter_code
_entity_poly.pdbx_strand_id
1 'polypeptide(L)'
;MLKIKLNIDGENKTFTQDFISGRMFRKAIELEEEQNQHLAKIQKQSDIPVSESIKLIEALYHFICEVFDKQFTLEQYEDGIDARKIMDHSWTIVNAIIGQVIDPLGLDESDEDKKKTTA
;
A
#
# COMPACT_ATOMS: atom_id res chain seq x y z
N MET A 1 7.09 10.00 7.84
CA MET A 1 6.59 9.09 8.91
C MET A 1 5.29 8.47 8.46
N LEU A 2 5.22 7.15 8.47
CA LEU A 2 3.98 6.41 8.25
C LEU A 2 3.21 6.28 9.57
N LYS A 3 1.89 6.24 9.49
CA LYS A 3 1.01 6.10 10.64
C LYS A 3 -0.20 5.26 10.29
N ILE A 4 -0.57 4.36 11.19
CA ILE A 4 -1.78 3.56 11.08
C ILE A 4 -2.53 3.53 12.40
N LYS A 5 -3.86 3.45 12.32
CA LYS A 5 -4.75 3.38 13.48
C LYS A 5 -5.59 2.12 13.38
N LEU A 6 -5.49 1.26 14.38
CA LEU A 6 -6.20 -0.01 14.46
C LEU A 6 -7.06 -0.05 15.73
N ASN A 7 -8.22 -0.67 15.66
CA ASN A 7 -9.04 -1.04 16.80
C ASN A 7 -8.59 -2.43 17.28
N ILE A 8 -7.91 -2.49 18.42
CA ILE A 8 -7.44 -3.75 19.00
C ILE A 8 -8.09 -3.87 20.38
N ASP A 9 -8.82 -4.96 20.60
CA ASP A 9 -9.56 -5.23 21.85
C ASP A 9 -10.58 -4.11 22.22
N GLY A 10 -11.17 -3.47 21.22
CA GLY A 10 -12.11 -2.35 21.42
C GLY A 10 -11.43 -1.00 21.61
N GLU A 11 -10.10 -0.95 21.67
CA GLU A 11 -9.32 0.27 21.84
C GLU A 11 -8.63 0.71 20.56
N ASN A 12 -8.70 2.01 20.29
CA ASN A 12 -8.02 2.61 19.15
C ASN A 12 -6.52 2.82 19.46
N LYS A 13 -5.67 1.96 18.90
CA LYS A 13 -4.20 2.05 18.99
C LYS A 13 -3.62 2.69 17.74
N THR A 14 -2.59 3.52 17.91
CA THR A 14 -1.88 4.17 16.82
C THR A 14 -0.46 3.63 16.76
N PHE A 15 -0.04 3.18 15.58
CA PHE A 15 1.30 2.73 15.29
C PHE A 15 1.97 3.67 14.29
N THR A 16 3.27 3.86 14.45
CA THR A 16 4.06 4.76 13.62
C THR A 16 5.35 4.07 13.16
N GLN A 17 5.81 4.42 11.97
CA GLN A 17 7.09 3.99 11.45
C GLN A 17 7.82 5.16 10.78
N ASP A 18 9.02 5.44 11.26
CA ASP A 18 9.89 6.50 10.70
C ASP A 18 10.87 5.95 9.66
N PHE A 19 11.51 4.82 9.96
CA PHE A 19 12.52 4.25 9.09
C PHE A 19 11.92 3.22 8.13
N ILE A 20 12.01 3.50 6.83
CA ILE A 20 11.62 2.57 5.77
C ILE A 20 12.87 2.06 5.08
N SER A 21 13.11 0.75 5.16
CA SER A 21 14.27 0.15 4.51
C SER A 21 14.08 0.07 2.99
N GLY A 22 15.19 0.08 2.22
CA GLY A 22 15.13 -0.14 0.77
C GLY A 22 14.50 -1.49 0.38
N ARG A 23 14.48 -2.48 1.29
CA ARG A 23 13.74 -3.73 1.11
C ARG A 23 12.23 -3.49 1.04
N MET A 24 11.68 -2.62 1.91
CA MET A 24 10.26 -2.28 1.91
C MET A 24 9.89 -1.51 0.65
N PHE A 25 10.74 -0.59 0.19
CA PHE A 25 10.55 0.08 -1.09
C PHE A 25 10.48 -0.88 -2.28
N ARG A 26 11.44 -1.82 -2.39
CA ARG A 26 11.38 -2.86 -3.44
C ARG A 26 10.09 -3.67 -3.38
N LYS A 27 9.68 -4.11 -2.18
CA LYS A 27 8.43 -4.87 -1.99
C LYS A 27 7.19 -4.06 -2.34
N ALA A 28 7.18 -2.75 -2.08
CA ALA A 28 6.10 -1.86 -2.47
C ALA A 28 5.93 -1.82 -3.99
N ILE A 29 7.03 -1.70 -4.75
CA ILE A 29 7.00 -1.76 -6.22
C ILE A 29 6.50 -3.12 -6.72
N GLU A 30 6.96 -4.22 -6.11
CA GLU A 30 6.51 -5.57 -6.47
C GLU A 30 4.99 -5.72 -6.29
N LEU A 31 4.43 -5.21 -5.19
CA LEU A 31 2.99 -5.22 -4.95
C LEU A 31 2.21 -4.34 -5.93
N GLU A 32 2.70 -3.15 -6.24
CA GLU A 32 2.08 -2.24 -7.22
C GLU A 32 2.01 -2.90 -8.61
N GLU A 33 3.09 -3.55 -9.04
CA GLU A 33 3.13 -4.29 -10.31
C GLU A 33 2.14 -5.47 -10.30
N GLU A 34 2.10 -6.27 -9.23
CA GLU A 34 1.13 -7.36 -9.08
C GLU A 34 -0.32 -6.85 -9.15
N GLN A 35 -0.61 -5.71 -8.51
CA GLN A 35 -1.92 -5.07 -8.58
C GLN A 35 -2.26 -4.63 -10.00
N ASN A 36 -1.34 -3.97 -10.69
CA ASN A 36 -1.54 -3.51 -12.07
C ASN A 36 -1.81 -4.68 -13.01
N GLN A 37 -1.07 -5.79 -12.86
CA GLN A 37 -1.31 -7.01 -13.60
C GLN A 37 -2.69 -7.60 -13.28
N HIS A 38 -3.10 -7.61 -12.01
CA HIS A 38 -4.42 -8.07 -11.59
C HIS A 38 -5.54 -7.22 -12.21
N LEU A 39 -5.44 -5.89 -12.13
CA LEU A 39 -6.40 -4.97 -12.74
C LEU A 39 -6.47 -5.13 -14.27
N ALA A 40 -5.35 -5.32 -14.94
CA ALA A 40 -5.30 -5.55 -16.39
C ALA A 40 -6.02 -6.85 -16.79
N LYS A 41 -5.96 -7.90 -15.97
CA LYS A 41 -6.73 -9.14 -16.18
C LYS A 41 -8.24 -8.90 -16.02
N ILE A 42 -8.65 -8.11 -15.02
CA ILE A 42 -10.06 -7.76 -14.79
C ILE A 42 -10.61 -6.99 -16.00
N GLN A 43 -9.87 -5.98 -16.47
CA GLN A 43 -10.26 -5.16 -17.62
C GLN A 43 -10.45 -5.98 -18.90
N LYS A 44 -9.65 -7.05 -19.07
CA LYS A 44 -9.74 -7.97 -20.21
C LYS A 44 -10.87 -9.00 -20.08
N GLN A 45 -11.78 -8.85 -19.11
CA GLN A 45 -12.87 -9.79 -18.81
C GLN A 45 -12.38 -11.24 -18.64
N SER A 46 -11.19 -11.41 -18.07
CA SER A 46 -10.72 -12.75 -17.70
C SER A 46 -11.45 -13.21 -16.45
N ASP A 47 -11.86 -14.48 -16.41
CA ASP A 47 -12.33 -15.09 -15.18
C ASP A 47 -11.15 -15.21 -14.22
N ILE A 48 -11.08 -14.29 -13.25
CA ILE A 48 -10.07 -14.33 -12.21
C ILE A 48 -10.62 -15.17 -11.05
N PRO A 49 -9.92 -16.25 -10.67
CA PRO A 49 -10.29 -16.99 -9.47
C PRO A 49 -10.26 -16.08 -8.26
N VAL A 50 -11.31 -16.12 -7.42
CA VAL A 50 -11.35 -15.38 -6.14
C VAL A 50 -10.11 -15.66 -5.28
N SER A 51 -9.55 -16.87 -5.36
CA SER A 51 -8.32 -17.24 -4.66
C SER A 51 -7.09 -16.45 -5.10
N GLU A 52 -7.04 -15.92 -6.33
CA GLU A 52 -5.97 -15.04 -6.78
C GLU A 52 -6.09 -13.66 -6.13
N SER A 53 -7.31 -13.09 -6.09
CA SER A 53 -7.57 -11.83 -5.39
C SER A 53 -7.27 -11.93 -3.90
N ILE A 54 -7.66 -13.03 -3.25
CA ILE A 54 -7.36 -13.26 -1.82
C ILE A 54 -5.85 -13.28 -1.57
N LYS A 55 -5.05 -13.94 -2.43
CA LYS A 55 -3.59 -13.97 -2.27
C LYS A 55 -2.94 -12.59 -2.36
N LEU A 56 -3.39 -11.76 -3.30
CA LEU A 56 -2.90 -10.38 -3.41
C LEU A 56 -3.23 -9.57 -2.15
N ILE A 57 -4.43 -9.76 -1.62
CA ILE A 57 -4.88 -9.13 -0.38
C ILE A 57 -4.04 -9.59 0.82
N GLU A 58 -3.81 -10.90 0.97
CA GLU A 58 -2.95 -11.46 2.02
C GLU A 58 -1.52 -10.92 1.92
N ALA A 59 -0.95 -10.86 0.72
CA ALA A 59 0.38 -10.31 0.49
C ALA A 59 0.47 -8.83 0.88
N LEU A 60 -0.55 -8.05 0.54
CA LEU A 60 -0.66 -6.64 0.93
C LEU A 60 -0.71 -6.49 2.45
N TYR A 61 -1.51 -7.29 3.15
CA TYR A 61 -1.65 -7.18 4.60
C TYR A 61 -0.39 -7.63 5.35
N HIS A 62 0.26 -8.69 4.87
CA HIS A 62 1.58 -9.10 5.35
C HIS A 62 2.61 -7.98 5.18
N PHE A 63 2.60 -7.30 4.03
CA PHE A 63 3.47 -6.17 3.79
C PHE A 63 3.21 -5.01 4.77
N ILE A 64 1.95 -4.67 5.05
CA ILE A 64 1.64 -3.65 6.05
C ILE A 64 2.23 -4.02 7.42
N CYS A 65 2.06 -5.27 7.86
CA CYS A 65 2.65 -5.72 9.13
C CYS A 65 4.17 -5.62 9.15
N GLU A 66 4.84 -5.94 8.04
CA GLU A 66 6.30 -5.82 7.92
C GLU A 66 6.78 -4.36 7.90
N VAL A 67 6.04 -3.46 7.25
CA VAL A 67 6.36 -2.02 7.20
C VAL A 67 6.40 -1.43 8.60
N PHE A 68 5.48 -1.84 9.48
CA PHE A 68 5.43 -1.39 10.87
C PHE A 68 6.26 -2.27 11.82
N ASP A 69 7.31 -2.95 11.32
CA ASP A 69 8.23 -3.78 12.12
C ASP A 69 7.52 -4.81 13.01
N LYS A 70 6.38 -5.34 12.55
CA LYS A 70 5.55 -6.33 13.27
C LYS A 70 5.06 -5.84 14.64
N GLN A 71 4.82 -4.54 14.79
CA GLN A 71 4.17 -3.95 15.98
C GLN A 71 2.75 -4.50 16.25
N PHE A 72 2.14 -5.10 15.22
CA PHE A 72 0.87 -5.82 15.28
C PHE A 72 0.93 -7.07 14.40
N THR A 73 0.04 -8.04 14.64
CA THR A 73 -0.09 -9.25 13.83
C THR A 73 -0.97 -9.03 12.61
N LEU A 74 -0.93 -9.97 11.66
CA LEU A 74 -1.84 -9.98 10.52
C LEU A 74 -3.31 -9.97 10.97
N GLU A 75 -3.66 -10.83 11.92
CA GLU A 75 -5.01 -10.91 12.49
C GLU A 75 -5.43 -9.58 13.12
N GLN A 76 -4.55 -8.94 13.89
CA GLN A 76 -4.82 -7.62 14.49
C GLN A 76 -4.99 -6.52 13.45
N TYR A 77 -4.31 -6.64 12.31
CA TYR A 77 -4.49 -5.72 11.20
C TYR A 77 -5.86 -5.92 10.54
N GLU A 78 -6.18 -7.16 10.18
CA GLU A 78 -7.44 -7.53 9.50
C GLU A 78 -8.67 -7.22 10.35
N ASP A 79 -8.67 -7.62 11.61
CA ASP A 79 -9.78 -7.40 12.54
C ASP A 79 -9.86 -5.93 12.99
N GLY A 80 -8.71 -5.25 13.04
CA GLY A 80 -8.61 -3.93 13.65
C GLY A 80 -8.84 -2.76 12.70
N ILE A 81 -8.90 -2.99 11.40
CA ILE A 81 -9.16 -1.94 10.41
C ILE A 81 -10.60 -1.97 9.91
N ASP A 82 -11.16 -0.81 9.58
CA ASP A 82 -12.49 -0.73 8.96
C ASP A 82 -12.44 -1.37 7.57
N ALA A 83 -13.16 -2.49 7.40
CA ALA A 83 -13.21 -3.25 6.15
C ALA A 83 -13.61 -2.39 4.92
N ARG A 84 -14.35 -1.29 5.12
CA ARG A 84 -14.74 -0.37 4.03
C ARG A 84 -13.57 0.49 3.53
N LYS A 85 -12.48 0.55 4.29
CA LYS A 85 -11.30 1.40 4.04
C LYS A 85 -10.00 0.59 3.92
N ILE A 86 -10.07 -0.73 4.14
CA ILE A 86 -8.89 -1.59 4.26
C ILE A 86 -7.99 -1.52 3.01
N MET A 87 -8.59 -1.53 1.81
CA MET A 87 -7.84 -1.44 0.56
C MET A 87 -7.23 -0.06 0.37
N ASP A 88 -8.03 0.99 0.50
CA ASP A 88 -7.57 2.38 0.35
C ASP A 88 -6.43 2.72 1.32
N HIS A 89 -6.57 2.34 2.59
CA HIS A 89 -5.54 2.55 3.60
C HIS A 89 -4.27 1.76 3.29
N SER A 90 -4.38 0.49 2.90
CA SER A 90 -3.23 -0.35 2.59
C SER A 90 -2.44 0.21 1.40
N TRP A 91 -3.13 0.55 0.30
CA TRP A 91 -2.50 1.12 -0.88
C TRP A 91 -1.96 2.53 -0.66
N THR A 92 -2.60 3.33 0.21
CA THR A 92 -2.03 4.63 0.62
C THR A 92 -0.64 4.46 1.22
N ILE A 93 -0.42 3.41 2.03
CA ILE A 93 0.88 3.14 2.64
C ILE A 93 1.90 2.70 1.57
N VAL A 94 1.51 1.80 0.66
CA VAL A 94 2.34 1.38 -0.47
C VAL A 94 2.79 2.59 -1.31
N ASN A 95 1.83 3.40 -1.75
CA ASN A 95 2.10 4.55 -2.60
C ASN A 95 2.90 5.63 -1.86
N ALA A 96 2.67 5.82 -0.57
CA ALA A 96 3.46 6.73 0.23
C ALA A 96 4.94 6.30 0.34
N ILE A 97 5.21 4.99 0.40
CA ILE A 97 6.59 4.46 0.38
C ILE A 97 7.24 4.71 -0.98
N ILE A 98 6.52 4.46 -2.07
CA ILE A 98 7.02 4.66 -3.43
C ILE A 98 7.30 6.14 -3.69
N GLY A 99 6.31 7.01 -3.46
CA GLY A 99 6.42 8.46 -3.71
C GLY A 99 7.51 9.14 -2.87
N GLN A 100 7.69 8.76 -1.61
CA GLN A 100 8.79 9.29 -0.77
C GLN A 100 10.19 9.07 -1.37
N VAL A 101 10.35 8.07 -2.25
CA VAL A 101 11.62 7.76 -2.93
C VAL A 101 11.66 8.31 -4.35
N ILE A 102 10.55 8.25 -5.09
CA ILE A 102 10.48 8.64 -6.51
C ILE A 102 10.31 10.16 -6.69
N ASP A 103 9.48 10.81 -5.87
CA ASP A 103 9.17 12.24 -6.03
C ASP A 103 10.42 13.12 -5.95
N PRO A 104 11.37 12.91 -5.00
CA PRO A 104 12.60 13.70 -4.95
C PRO A 104 13.51 13.53 -6.17
N LEU A 105 13.34 12.44 -6.93
CA LEU A 105 14.11 12.16 -8.14
C LEU A 105 13.48 12.82 -9.38
N GLY A 106 12.29 13.41 -9.27
CA GLY A 106 11.57 14.00 -10.40
C GLY A 106 11.18 12.97 -11.47
N LEU A 107 11.03 11.71 -11.08
CA LEU A 107 10.67 10.61 -11.99
C LEU A 107 9.15 10.44 -12.15
N ASP A 108 8.35 11.10 -11.30
CA ASP A 108 6.89 11.18 -11.40
C ASP A 108 6.42 12.37 -12.27
N GLU A 109 7.14 12.66 -13.36
CA GLU A 109 6.64 13.58 -14.38
C GLU A 109 5.68 12.85 -15.31
N SER A 110 4.42 12.70 -14.89
CA SER A 110 3.34 12.68 -15.87
C SER A 110 3.24 14.08 -16.49
N ASP A 111 3.40 14.14 -17.81
CA ASP A 111 3.68 15.31 -18.65
C ASP A 111 2.62 16.45 -18.70
N GLU A 112 1.79 16.68 -17.68
CA GLU A 112 0.73 17.73 -17.74
C GLU A 112 1.01 19.08 -17.05
N ASP A 113 2.00 19.21 -16.16
CA ASP A 113 2.15 20.47 -15.37
C ASP A 113 3.35 21.38 -15.75
N LYS A 114 4.03 21.15 -16.88
CA LYS A 114 5.07 22.08 -17.38
C LYS A 114 4.56 23.38 -18.03
N LYS A 115 3.30 23.78 -17.85
CA LYS A 115 2.73 24.98 -18.52
C LYS A 115 2.24 26.14 -17.64
N LYS A 116 2.60 26.23 -16.36
CA LYS A 116 2.19 27.39 -15.52
C LYS A 116 3.28 28.12 -14.75
N THR A 117 4.55 27.94 -15.07
CA THR A 117 5.60 28.79 -14.46
C THR A 117 6.65 29.25 -15.45
N THR A 118 6.20 29.79 -16.59
CA THR A 118 6.97 30.81 -17.33
C THR A 118 6.01 31.62 -18.20
N ALA A 119 5.35 32.61 -17.62
CA ALA A 119 4.82 33.81 -18.28
C ALA A 119 4.35 34.81 -17.22
#